data_AF-A0A453HCI9-F1
#
_entry.id   AF-A0A453HCI9-F1
#
_cell.length_a   1.000
_cell.length_b   1.000
_cell.length_c   1.000
_cell.angle_alpha   90.00
_cell.angle_beta   90.00
_cell.angle_gamma   90.00
#
_symmetry.space_group_name_H-M   'P 1'
#
loop_
_entity.id
_entity.type
_entity.pdbx_description
1 polymer ?
#
loop_
_entity_poly.entity_id
_entity_poly.type
_entity_poly.pdbx_seq_one_letter_code
_entity_poly.pdbx_strand_id
1 'polypeptide(L)'
;QASVGDISKTFRAYLIIFPDSESRLIELAHALFTNRYETVRGALKERIPSTDLLAMLRGLWEDATAIDEVISEAALPAFSLETTRDIIKQHIATAFLHLQNEISDVLVTHSTSNEKLEESQLQTAMEKSKIKVSQGCIDLLQEFRHLIDGNTELLVKLKDLIIDWVQEGFQDFFQKLDGHFHLLSGRSTGFSQESSTVDFVQIDKVPTVLVLMLAQLCVFIEQTTIPKVTEDLADSFSGGGARSSEYGPPFVPGEICRLYRSSGEKFLQHYINIKTQKISKLLNKRFSTPVWLKHKEPREVNMFVDLLLLEFNGVVSEVKQILPGLIRRHRHSDSTGSTTSSRSNPMREDMLNRSNTNRSRSQFLENHLAKLFEQKMEIFTKLEYTQESVISTVLKLCLKSLQEFVRLQTFNRSGFQQIQLDMEFLKSSLKEFIDDEAAISFLLKEVNNAAHERCLDPIPLEAPILDKLINAKLAKIKEQSANM
;
A
#
# COMPACT_ATOMS: atom_id res chain seq x y z
N GLN A 1 -29.65 22.97 38.93
CA GLN A 1 -28.91 21.92 39.65
C GLN A 1 -28.56 22.47 41.02
N ALA A 2 -28.85 21.74 42.11
CA ALA A 2 -28.34 22.10 43.41
C ALA A 2 -26.80 21.98 43.41
N SER A 3 -26.09 22.93 44.00
CA SER A 3 -24.63 22.87 44.11
C SER A 3 -24.23 21.66 44.96
N VAL A 4 -23.13 20.98 44.63
CA VAL A 4 -22.63 19.86 45.47
C VAL A 4 -22.32 20.33 46.89
N GLY A 5 -21.92 21.59 47.06
CA GLY A 5 -21.80 22.20 48.38
C GLY A 5 -23.11 22.25 49.17
N ASP A 6 -24.26 22.38 48.49
CA ASP A 6 -25.58 22.35 49.14
C ASP A 6 -26.02 20.92 49.43
N ILE A 7 -25.67 19.97 48.56
CA ILE A 7 -25.92 18.53 48.76
C ILE A 7 -25.11 18.00 49.95
N SER A 8 -23.81 18.34 50.04
CA SER A 8 -22.93 17.98 51.15
C SER A 8 -23.44 18.56 52.48
N LYS A 9 -23.86 19.84 52.51
CA LYS A 9 -24.51 20.45 53.68
C LYS A 9 -25.81 19.75 54.07
N THR A 10 -26.61 19.34 53.07
CA THR A 10 -27.88 18.63 53.30
C THR A 10 -27.64 17.24 53.89
N PHE A 11 -26.65 16.50 53.38
CA PHE A 11 -26.25 15.20 53.93
C PHE A 11 -25.75 15.35 55.36
N ARG A 12 -24.92 16.37 55.65
CA ARG A 12 -24.45 16.65 57.00
C ARG A 12 -25.59 16.99 57.96
N ALA A 13 -26.54 17.83 57.54
CA ALA A 13 -27.71 18.16 58.34
C ALA A 13 -28.61 16.93 58.57
N TYR A 14 -28.76 16.06 57.56
CA TYR A 14 -29.60 14.87 57.65
C TYR A 14 -29.00 13.82 58.59
N LEU A 15 -27.68 13.60 58.56
CA LEU A 15 -26.98 12.71 59.49
C LEU A 15 -27.09 13.17 60.96
N ILE A 16 -27.10 14.48 61.20
CA ILE A 16 -27.31 15.05 62.54
C ILE A 16 -28.74 14.75 63.04
N ILE A 17 -29.72 14.77 62.16
CA ILE A 17 -31.14 14.58 62.52
C ILE A 17 -31.50 13.08 62.59
N PHE A 18 -30.91 12.24 61.74
CA PHE A 18 -31.22 10.81 61.62
C PHE A 18 -29.95 9.95 61.57
N PRO A 19 -29.38 9.57 62.73
CA PRO A 19 -28.13 8.81 62.80
C PRO A 19 -28.18 7.46 62.08
N ASP A 20 -29.32 6.77 62.11
CA ASP A 20 -29.48 5.43 61.52
C ASP A 20 -29.66 5.43 59.99
N SER A 21 -29.62 6.60 59.34
CA SER A 21 -29.93 6.77 57.91
C SER A 21 -28.74 6.70 56.96
N GLU A 22 -27.54 6.43 57.50
CA GLU A 22 -26.26 6.43 56.77
C GLU A 22 -26.26 5.50 55.55
N SER A 23 -26.75 4.27 55.69
CA SER A 23 -26.86 3.30 54.58
C SER A 23 -27.64 3.83 53.38
N ARG A 24 -28.76 4.53 53.62
CA ARG A 24 -29.61 5.10 52.57
C ARG A 24 -28.98 6.32 51.91
N LEU A 25 -28.18 7.10 52.65
CA LEU A 25 -27.40 8.20 52.10
C LEU A 25 -26.25 7.70 51.22
N ILE A 26 -25.60 6.59 51.59
CA ILE A 26 -24.59 5.91 50.76
C ILE A 26 -25.20 5.50 49.42
N GLU A 27 -26.34 4.80 49.43
CA GLU A 27 -27.04 4.41 48.18
C GLU A 27 -27.39 5.60 47.29
N LEU A 28 -27.89 6.69 47.89
CA LEU A 28 -28.23 7.91 47.15
C LEU A 28 -27.00 8.61 46.58
N ALA A 29 -25.88 8.63 47.31
CA ALA A 29 -24.62 9.17 46.82
C ALA A 29 -24.11 8.38 45.62
N HIS A 30 -24.08 7.05 45.71
CA HIS A 30 -23.69 6.17 44.60
C HIS A 30 -24.60 6.34 43.38
N ALA A 31 -25.92 6.43 43.57
CA ALA A 31 -26.85 6.64 42.46
C ALA A 31 -26.64 8.00 41.77
N LEU A 32 -26.36 9.06 42.55
CA LEU A 32 -26.09 10.39 42.03
C LEU A 32 -24.81 10.43 41.19
N PHE A 33 -23.71 9.85 41.68
CA PHE A 33 -22.46 9.80 40.93
C PHE A 33 -22.58 8.90 39.70
N THR A 34 -23.26 7.75 39.80
CA THR A 34 -23.52 6.88 38.65
C THR A 34 -24.21 7.64 37.52
N ASN A 35 -25.27 8.41 37.81
CA ASN A 35 -25.99 9.19 36.81
C ASN A 35 -25.11 10.29 36.17
N ARG A 36 -24.28 10.94 36.99
CA ARG A 36 -23.34 11.97 36.49
C ARG A 36 -22.26 11.37 35.59
N TYR A 37 -21.71 10.22 35.94
CA TYR A 37 -20.74 9.51 35.10
C TYR A 37 -21.36 8.97 33.81
N GLU A 38 -22.64 8.55 33.82
CA GLU A 38 -23.36 8.20 32.60
C GLU A 38 -23.57 9.39 31.67
N THR A 39 -23.70 10.61 32.20
CA THR A 39 -23.73 11.83 31.39
C THR A 39 -22.40 12.05 30.66
N VAL A 40 -21.26 11.82 31.35
CA VAL A 40 -19.94 11.86 30.73
C VAL A 40 -19.78 10.77 29.66
N ARG A 41 -20.29 9.55 29.92
CA ARG A 41 -20.30 8.45 28.95
C ARG A 41 -21.17 8.73 27.73
N GLY A 42 -22.26 9.48 27.89
CA GLY A 42 -23.06 10.03 26.80
C GLY A 42 -22.25 10.98 25.93
N ALA A 43 -21.55 11.94 26.55
CA ALA A 43 -20.72 12.91 25.85
C ALA A 43 -19.56 12.26 25.06
N LEU A 44 -18.99 11.16 25.56
CA LEU A 44 -17.96 10.39 24.84
C LEU A 44 -18.42 9.91 23.45
N LYS A 45 -19.71 9.64 23.26
CA LYS A 45 -20.25 9.23 21.95
C LYS A 45 -20.27 10.36 20.92
N GLU A 46 -20.28 11.62 21.37
CA GLU A 46 -20.34 12.81 20.53
C GLU A 46 -18.94 13.39 20.22
N ARG A 47 -17.86 12.68 20.59
CA ARG A 47 -16.46 13.08 20.42
C ARG A 47 -16.12 14.40 21.13
N ILE A 48 -15.88 14.30 22.43
CA ILE A 48 -15.37 15.41 23.25
C ILE A 48 -13.84 15.48 23.21
N PRO A 49 -13.22 16.68 23.24
CA PRO A 49 -11.78 16.80 23.36
C PRO A 49 -11.31 16.44 24.77
N SER A 50 -10.06 15.95 24.89
CA SER A 50 -9.47 15.59 26.19
C SER A 50 -9.51 16.72 27.22
N THR A 51 -9.44 18.00 26.82
CA THR A 51 -9.55 19.15 27.74
C THR A 51 -10.89 19.21 28.45
N ASP A 52 -11.98 18.95 27.72
CA ASP A 52 -13.35 19.02 28.24
C ASP A 52 -13.64 17.80 29.11
N LEU A 53 -13.15 16.62 28.69
CA LEU A 53 -13.19 15.40 29.49
C LEU A 53 -12.47 15.60 30.83
N LEU A 54 -11.27 16.18 30.82
CA LEU A 54 -10.50 16.49 32.03
C LEU A 54 -11.24 17.45 32.96
N ALA A 55 -11.89 18.48 32.41
CA ALA A 55 -12.67 19.43 33.20
C ALA A 55 -13.86 18.74 33.88
N MET A 56 -14.58 17.88 33.16
CA MET A 56 -15.69 17.09 33.70
C MET A 56 -15.22 16.12 34.78
N LEU A 57 -14.15 15.37 34.54
CA LEU A 57 -13.59 14.42 35.50
C LEU A 57 -13.05 15.09 36.76
N ARG A 58 -12.44 16.27 36.62
CA ARG A 58 -11.97 17.07 37.76
C ARG A 58 -13.14 17.52 38.63
N GLY A 59 -14.21 18.05 38.03
CA GLY A 59 -15.41 18.44 38.78
C GLY A 59 -16.03 17.26 39.53
N LEU A 60 -16.10 16.08 38.90
CA LEU A 60 -16.62 14.88 39.55
C LEU A 60 -15.72 14.37 40.68
N TRP A 61 -14.40 14.50 40.56
CA TRP A 61 -13.46 14.15 41.63
C TRP A 61 -13.59 15.08 42.83
N GLU A 62 -13.61 16.40 42.60
CA GLU A 62 -13.79 17.40 43.65
C GLU A 62 -15.13 17.24 44.36
N ASP A 63 -16.19 16.93 43.60
CA ASP A 63 -17.50 16.65 44.17
C ASP A 63 -17.51 15.35 45.00
N ALA A 64 -16.78 14.32 44.55
CA ALA A 64 -16.68 13.05 45.26
C ALA A 64 -15.93 13.18 46.58
N THR A 65 -14.80 13.91 46.60
CA THR A 65 -14.05 14.15 47.83
C THR A 65 -14.84 15.01 48.83
N ALA A 66 -15.58 16.01 48.36
CA ALA A 66 -16.41 16.87 49.21
C ALA A 66 -17.60 16.15 49.86
N ILE A 67 -18.11 15.07 49.24
CA ILE A 67 -19.17 14.23 49.83
C ILE A 67 -18.57 13.15 50.73
N ASP A 68 -17.40 12.59 50.36
CA ASP A 68 -16.69 11.59 51.17
C ASP A 68 -16.22 12.15 52.53
N GLU A 69 -15.90 13.44 52.62
CA GLU A 69 -15.67 14.13 53.90
C GLU A 69 -16.87 14.07 54.86
N VAL A 70 -18.08 13.88 54.34
CA VAL A 70 -19.32 13.78 55.12
C VAL A 70 -19.72 12.32 55.36
N ILE A 71 -19.47 11.44 54.38
CA ILE A 71 -19.84 10.01 54.41
C ILE A 71 -18.64 9.18 53.96
N SER A 72 -17.64 9.01 54.84
CA SER A 72 -16.42 8.27 54.52
C SER A 72 -16.66 6.78 54.24
N GLU A 73 -17.76 6.22 54.77
CA GLU A 73 -18.15 4.82 54.51
C GLU A 73 -18.64 4.59 53.09
N ALA A 74 -18.98 5.65 52.34
CA ALA A 74 -19.40 5.55 50.95
C ALA A 74 -18.25 5.21 50.00
N ALA A 75 -16.99 5.43 50.41
CA ALA A 75 -15.78 5.19 49.62
C ALA A 75 -15.86 5.77 48.20
N LEU A 76 -16.45 6.96 48.06
CA LEU A 76 -16.70 7.60 46.76
C LEU A 76 -15.41 7.85 45.97
N PRO A 77 -14.25 8.17 46.58
CA PRO A 77 -12.99 8.29 45.86
C PRO A 77 -12.55 6.99 45.19
N ALA A 78 -12.81 5.83 45.80
CA ALA A 78 -12.49 4.53 45.20
C ALA A 78 -13.40 4.23 44.00
N PHE A 79 -14.71 4.46 44.15
CA PHE A 79 -15.69 4.33 43.06
C PHE A 79 -15.39 5.28 41.89
N SER A 80 -15.08 6.54 42.19
CA SER A 80 -14.72 7.56 41.20
C SER A 80 -13.43 7.23 40.47
N LEU A 81 -12.44 6.64 41.16
CA LEU A 81 -11.20 6.17 40.53
C LEU A 81 -11.47 5.05 39.52
N GLU A 82 -12.23 4.03 39.91
CA GLU A 82 -12.58 2.91 39.02
C GLU A 82 -13.43 3.35 37.82
N THR A 83 -14.44 4.18 38.06
CA THR A 83 -15.30 4.67 36.97
C THR A 83 -14.53 5.57 36.00
N THR A 84 -13.64 6.42 36.52
CA THR A 84 -12.80 7.28 35.68
C THR A 84 -11.77 6.46 34.88
N ARG A 85 -11.22 5.40 35.47
CA ARG A 85 -10.35 4.44 34.77
C ARG A 85 -11.03 3.91 33.51
N ASP A 86 -12.27 3.44 33.63
CA ASP A 86 -13.01 2.85 32.52
C ASP A 86 -13.42 3.89 31.47
N ILE A 87 -13.80 5.11 31.90
CA ILE A 87 -14.12 6.23 31.01
C ILE A 87 -12.92 6.63 30.17
N ILE A 88 -11.74 6.76 30.78
CA ILE A 88 -10.52 7.13 30.06
C ILE A 88 -10.12 6.03 29.06
N LYS A 89 -10.19 4.77 29.45
CA LYS A 89 -9.94 3.64 28.54
C LYS A 89 -10.90 3.68 27.33
N GLN A 90 -12.18 3.95 27.57
CA GLN A 90 -13.18 4.08 26.50
C GLN A 90 -12.89 5.28 25.59
N HIS A 91 -12.47 6.42 26.15
CA HIS A 91 -12.09 7.62 25.40
C HIS A 91 -10.97 7.33 24.41
N ILE A 92 -9.87 6.74 24.88
CA ILE A 92 -8.70 6.38 24.07
C ILE A 92 -9.11 5.43 22.93
N ALA A 93 -9.85 4.36 23.25
CA ALA A 93 -10.31 3.39 22.26
C ALA A 93 -11.21 4.03 21.18
N THR A 94 -12.11 4.93 21.59
CA THR A 94 -13.03 5.63 20.69
C THR A 94 -12.27 6.59 19.75
N ALA A 95 -11.25 7.28 20.27
CA ALA A 95 -10.41 8.17 19.48
C ALA A 95 -9.64 7.44 18.37
N PHE A 96 -9.06 6.27 18.66
CA PHE A 96 -8.43 5.41 17.65
C PHE A 96 -9.43 4.90 16.59
N LEU A 97 -10.63 4.51 17.02
CA LEU A 97 -11.68 4.06 16.09
C LEU A 97 -12.10 5.20 15.14
N HIS A 98 -12.25 6.42 15.64
CA HIS A 98 -12.53 7.58 14.80
C HIS A 98 -11.43 7.83 13.77
N LEU A 99 -10.16 7.78 14.17
CA LEU A 99 -9.04 7.93 13.24
C LEU A 99 -9.06 6.85 12.15
N GLN A 100 -9.34 5.59 12.52
CA GLN A 100 -9.46 4.50 11.56
C GLN A 100 -10.57 4.75 10.53
N ASN A 101 -11.74 5.21 10.99
CA ASN A 101 -12.86 5.54 10.10
C ASN A 101 -12.52 6.72 9.18
N GLU A 102 -11.89 7.77 9.70
CA GLU A 102 -11.50 8.93 8.90
C GLU A 102 -10.47 8.57 7.81
N ILE A 103 -9.51 7.68 8.10
CA ILE A 103 -8.56 7.17 7.09
C ILE A 103 -9.31 6.36 6.03
N SER A 104 -10.24 5.52 6.46
CA SER A 104 -11.04 4.67 5.58
C SER A 104 -11.93 5.50 4.64
N ASP A 105 -12.56 6.55 5.16
CA ASP A 105 -13.41 7.46 4.37
C ASP A 105 -12.60 8.17 3.28
N VAL A 106 -11.38 8.61 3.59
CA VAL A 106 -10.48 9.22 2.59
C VAL A 106 -10.11 8.22 1.50
N LEU A 107 -9.78 6.98 1.86
CA LEU A 107 -9.42 5.93 0.90
C LEU A 107 -10.61 5.54 0.00
N VAL A 108 -11.81 5.40 0.57
CA VAL A 108 -13.00 4.97 -0.18
C VAL A 108 -13.53 6.08 -1.08
N THR A 109 -13.62 7.32 -0.59
CA THR A 109 -14.15 8.47 -1.35
C THR A 109 -13.38 8.71 -2.65
N HIS A 110 -12.08 8.42 -2.67
CA HIS A 110 -11.22 8.59 -3.84
C HIS A 110 -11.17 7.38 -4.77
N SER A 111 -11.78 6.25 -4.37
CA SER A 111 -11.81 5.02 -5.17
C SER A 111 -13.05 4.90 -6.06
N THR A 112 -14.13 5.63 -5.76
CA THR A 112 -15.44 5.50 -6.42
C THR A 112 -15.72 6.50 -7.55
N SER A 113 -14.82 7.44 -7.86
CA SER A 113 -15.01 8.34 -9.00
C SER A 113 -14.75 7.57 -10.31
N ASN A 114 -15.82 7.02 -10.88
CA ASN A 114 -15.85 6.29 -12.16
C ASN A 114 -15.58 7.16 -13.41
N GLU A 115 -15.15 8.41 -13.24
CA GLU A 115 -14.81 9.29 -14.35
C GLU A 115 -13.30 9.38 -14.44
N LYS A 116 -12.77 9.15 -15.65
CA LYS A 116 -11.35 9.26 -16.04
C LYS A 116 -10.56 10.13 -15.04
N LEU A 117 -9.91 9.50 -14.05
CA LEU A 117 -9.12 10.22 -13.07
C LEU A 117 -8.03 10.98 -13.83
N GLU A 118 -8.09 12.29 -13.79
CA GLU A 118 -6.98 13.13 -14.24
C GLU A 118 -5.75 12.82 -13.39
N GLU A 119 -4.56 12.85 -13.99
CA GLU A 119 -3.30 12.47 -13.35
C GLU A 119 -3.01 13.22 -12.03
N SER A 120 -3.62 14.39 -11.85
CA SER A 120 -3.50 15.23 -10.65
C SER A 120 -4.35 14.74 -9.45
N GLN A 121 -5.45 14.04 -9.70
CA GLN A 121 -6.42 13.68 -8.68
C GLN A 121 -5.94 12.51 -7.82
N LEU A 122 -5.31 11.51 -8.44
CA LEU A 122 -4.81 10.32 -7.75
C LEU A 122 -3.62 10.63 -6.85
N GLN A 123 -2.68 11.44 -7.33
CA GLN A 123 -1.55 11.90 -6.54
C GLN A 123 -2.02 12.74 -5.35
N THR A 124 -3.02 13.60 -5.55
CA THR A 124 -3.64 14.38 -4.48
C THR A 124 -4.31 13.47 -3.45
N ALA A 125 -5.05 12.45 -3.88
CA ALA A 125 -5.68 11.48 -2.99
C ALA A 125 -4.66 10.68 -2.17
N MET A 126 -3.57 10.27 -2.82
CA MET A 126 -2.46 9.57 -2.15
C MET A 126 -1.81 10.45 -1.08
N GLU A 127 -1.54 11.72 -1.41
CA GLU A 127 -0.92 12.65 -0.46
C GLU A 127 -1.86 12.99 0.70
N LYS A 128 -3.15 13.21 0.43
CA LYS A 128 -4.17 13.37 1.49
C LYS A 128 -4.23 12.17 2.43
N SER A 129 -4.14 10.95 1.89
CA SER A 129 -4.16 9.71 2.69
C SER A 129 -2.93 9.62 3.61
N LYS A 130 -1.73 9.91 3.08
CA LYS A 130 -0.49 9.96 3.88
C LYS A 130 -0.56 11.01 4.98
N ILE A 131 -1.01 12.22 4.65
CA ILE A 131 -1.17 13.32 5.61
C ILE A 131 -2.17 12.90 6.69
N LYS A 132 -3.32 12.32 6.32
CA LYS A 132 -4.34 11.93 7.29
C LYS A 132 -3.85 10.86 8.26
N VAL A 133 -3.13 9.85 7.77
CA VAL A 133 -2.52 8.81 8.61
C VAL A 133 -1.46 9.41 9.53
N SER A 134 -0.52 10.19 9.01
CA SER A 134 0.58 10.75 9.81
C SER A 134 0.07 11.79 10.80
N GLN A 135 -0.65 12.81 10.33
CA GLN A 135 -1.13 13.90 11.18
C GLN A 135 -2.14 13.39 12.20
N GLY A 136 -3.04 12.47 11.82
CA GLY A 136 -4.00 11.91 12.76
C GLY A 136 -3.35 11.15 13.92
N CYS A 137 -2.25 10.44 13.69
CA CYS A 137 -1.50 9.81 14.78
C CYS A 137 -0.87 10.85 15.73
N ILE A 138 -0.32 11.94 15.17
CA ILE A 138 0.29 13.03 15.96
C ILE A 138 -0.79 13.79 16.75
N ASP A 139 -1.93 14.08 16.14
CA ASP A 139 -3.06 14.73 16.79
C ASP A 139 -3.55 13.91 18.00
N LEU A 140 -3.67 12.58 17.85
CA LEU A 140 -4.01 11.69 18.96
C LEU A 140 -2.96 11.72 20.08
N LEU A 141 -1.66 11.68 19.73
CA LEU A 141 -0.58 11.77 20.72
C LEU A 141 -0.63 13.09 21.50
N GLN A 142 -0.90 14.21 20.82
CA GLN A 142 -1.07 15.51 21.47
C GLN A 142 -2.31 15.51 22.38
N GLU A 143 -3.42 14.92 21.93
CA GLU A 143 -4.64 14.80 22.73
C GLU A 143 -4.40 14.01 24.02
N PHE A 144 -3.76 12.86 23.92
CA PHE A 144 -3.44 12.01 25.07
C PHE A 144 -2.34 12.60 25.95
N ARG A 145 -1.46 13.44 25.41
CA ARG A 145 -0.50 14.19 26.23
C ARG A 145 -1.21 15.18 27.13
N HIS A 146 -2.22 15.90 26.63
CA HIS A 146 -3.05 16.76 27.46
C HIS A 146 -3.75 15.97 28.59
N LEU A 147 -4.20 14.74 28.30
CA LEU A 147 -4.81 13.85 29.30
C LEU A 147 -3.83 13.48 30.43
N ILE A 148 -2.56 13.21 30.12
CA ILE A 148 -1.52 12.88 31.11
C ILE A 148 -1.03 14.10 31.89
N ASP A 149 -0.95 15.26 31.24
CA ASP A 149 -0.51 16.53 31.85
C ASP A 149 -1.56 17.10 32.84
N GLY A 150 -2.73 16.47 32.94
CA GLY A 150 -3.77 16.82 33.90
C GLY A 150 -3.32 16.62 35.36
N ASN A 151 -3.04 17.72 36.06
CA ASN A 151 -2.65 17.70 37.48
C ASN A 151 -3.84 17.51 38.44
N THR A 152 -4.45 16.32 38.44
CA THR A 152 -5.38 15.91 39.51
C THR A 152 -4.85 14.67 40.22
N GLU A 153 -5.15 14.52 41.51
CA GLU A 153 -4.68 13.38 42.31
C GLU A 153 -5.10 12.03 41.69
N LEU A 154 -6.30 12.00 41.11
CA LEU A 154 -6.82 10.85 40.38
C LEU A 154 -5.98 10.51 39.13
N LEU A 155 -5.59 11.51 38.32
CA LEU A 155 -4.80 11.27 37.12
C LEU A 155 -3.36 10.85 37.42
N VAL A 156 -2.78 11.31 38.53
CA VAL A 156 -1.48 10.81 39.00
C VAL A 156 -1.52 9.31 39.26
N LYS A 157 -2.62 8.81 39.85
CA LYS A 157 -2.83 7.36 40.11
C LYS A 157 -3.09 6.56 38.83
N LEU A 158 -3.65 7.17 37.80
CA LEU A 158 -3.99 6.50 36.54
C LEU A 158 -2.93 6.66 35.44
N LYS A 159 -1.91 7.51 35.65
CA LYS A 159 -0.93 7.87 34.62
C LYS A 159 -0.28 6.65 33.95
N ASP A 160 0.18 5.67 34.73
CA ASP A 160 0.84 4.49 34.18
C ASP A 160 -0.12 3.63 33.35
N LEU A 161 -1.39 3.52 33.78
CA LEU A 161 -2.44 2.82 33.02
C LEU A 161 -2.78 3.54 31.72
N ILE A 162 -2.82 4.88 31.74
CA ILE A 162 -3.06 5.69 30.53
C ILE A 162 -1.92 5.47 29.53
N ILE A 163 -0.66 5.49 30.00
CA ILE A 163 0.50 5.19 29.16
C ILE A 163 0.37 3.79 28.54
N ASP A 164 0.01 2.78 29.33
CA ASP A 164 -0.18 1.42 28.84
C ASP A 164 -1.31 1.33 27.79
N TRP A 165 -2.47 1.96 28.01
CA TRP A 165 -3.57 1.95 27.04
C TRP A 165 -3.26 2.71 25.76
N VAL A 166 -2.48 3.79 25.82
CA VAL A 166 -2.04 4.51 24.61
C VAL A 166 -1.10 3.62 23.79
N GLN A 167 -0.15 2.96 24.44
CA GLN A 167 0.76 2.02 23.76
C GLN A 167 0.01 0.82 23.16
N GLU A 168 -0.87 0.18 23.93
CA GLU A 168 -1.74 -0.92 23.45
C GLU A 168 -2.64 -0.44 22.31
N GLY A 169 -3.21 0.77 22.44
CA GLY A 169 -4.08 1.38 21.44
C GLY A 169 -3.38 1.60 20.10
N PHE A 170 -2.13 2.07 20.09
CA PHE A 170 -1.35 2.18 18.84
C PHE A 170 -1.05 0.81 18.21
N GLN A 171 -0.69 -0.18 19.02
CA GLN A 171 -0.45 -1.55 18.55
C GLN A 171 -1.70 -2.11 17.84
N ASP A 172 -2.84 -2.03 18.51
CA ASP A 172 -4.12 -2.57 18.02
C ASP A 172 -4.66 -1.75 16.83
N PHE A 173 -4.51 -0.42 16.86
CA PHE A 173 -4.87 0.47 15.75
C PHE A 173 -4.17 0.09 14.45
N PHE A 174 -2.85 -0.07 14.47
CA PHE A 174 -2.09 -0.42 13.26
C PHE A 174 -2.43 -1.83 12.75
N GLN A 175 -2.65 -2.79 13.65
CA GLN A 175 -3.09 -4.14 13.27
C GLN A 175 -4.48 -4.12 12.61
N LYS A 176 -5.43 -3.38 13.19
CA LYS A 176 -6.79 -3.22 12.64
C LYS A 176 -6.78 -2.46 11.31
N LEU A 177 -5.92 -1.45 11.18
CA LEU A 177 -5.76 -0.69 9.94
C LEU A 177 -5.20 -1.57 8.81
N ASP A 178 -4.18 -2.40 9.08
CA ASP A 178 -3.69 -3.39 8.13
C ASP A 178 -4.78 -4.39 7.71
N GLY A 179 -5.54 -4.91 8.68
CA GLY A 179 -6.69 -5.78 8.42
C GLY A 179 -7.72 -5.12 7.50
N HIS A 180 -7.99 -3.83 7.70
CA HIS A 180 -8.87 -3.05 6.84
C HIS A 180 -8.31 -2.87 5.42
N PHE A 181 -7.00 -2.69 5.26
CA PHE A 181 -6.37 -2.63 3.93
C PHE A 181 -6.55 -3.94 3.16
N HIS A 182 -6.45 -5.10 3.82
CA HIS A 182 -6.73 -6.41 3.18
C HIS A 182 -8.19 -6.52 2.72
N LEU A 183 -9.13 -6.02 3.53
CA LEU A 183 -10.55 -5.96 3.15
C LEU A 183 -10.77 -5.08 1.91
N LEU A 184 -10.19 -3.88 1.89
CA LEU A 184 -10.28 -2.95 0.75
C LEU A 184 -9.61 -3.48 -0.52
N SER A 185 -8.56 -4.28 -0.38
CA SER A 185 -7.88 -4.93 -1.51
C SER A 185 -8.73 -6.05 -2.15
N GLY A 186 -9.92 -6.38 -1.62
CA GLY A 186 -10.76 -7.48 -2.11
C GLY A 186 -10.23 -8.87 -1.76
N ARG A 187 -9.21 -8.96 -0.89
CA ARG A 187 -8.58 -10.20 -0.48
C ARG A 187 -9.01 -10.52 0.94
N SER A 188 -10.26 -10.99 1.09
CA SER A 188 -10.72 -11.53 2.38
C SER A 188 -9.97 -12.83 2.67
N THR A 189 -8.92 -12.78 3.47
CA THR A 189 -8.44 -13.94 4.21
C THR A 189 -9.17 -13.96 5.54
N GLY A 190 -10.01 -14.98 5.72
CA GLY A 190 -10.95 -15.10 6.81
C GLY A 190 -10.34 -14.97 8.20
N PHE A 191 -11.01 -14.17 9.02
CA PHE A 191 -11.15 -14.40 10.45
C PHE A 191 -12.59 -14.90 10.67
N SER A 192 -12.72 -16.12 11.18
CA SER A 192 -13.99 -16.74 11.49
C SER A 192 -14.64 -16.10 12.71
N GLN A 193 -15.86 -15.56 12.56
CA GLN A 193 -16.98 -15.93 13.44
C GLN A 193 -18.32 -15.60 12.78
N GLU A 194 -19.25 -16.51 12.98
CA GLU A 194 -20.53 -16.68 12.29
C GLU A 194 -21.50 -15.51 12.49
N SER A 195 -22.09 -15.01 11.40
CA SER A 195 -23.53 -14.66 11.34
C SER A 195 -23.95 -14.31 9.90
N SER A 196 -24.72 -15.24 9.33
CA SER A 196 -25.85 -15.05 8.40
C SER A 196 -25.82 -13.97 7.30
N THR A 197 -25.76 -14.47 6.05
CA THR A 197 -26.60 -14.10 4.90
C THR A 197 -26.78 -12.62 4.57
N VAL A 198 -25.85 -12.06 3.80
CA VAL A 198 -26.18 -11.07 2.75
C VAL A 198 -25.20 -11.24 1.59
N ASP A 199 -25.75 -11.52 0.42
CA ASP A 199 -25.25 -11.39 -0.95
C ASP A 199 -23.74 -11.52 -1.22
N PHE A 200 -23.39 -12.55 -1.99
CA PHE A 200 -22.20 -12.57 -2.84
C PHE A 200 -22.26 -11.40 -3.84
N VAL A 201 -21.88 -10.21 -3.38
CA VAL A 201 -21.65 -9.05 -4.24
C VAL A 201 -20.37 -9.27 -5.01
N GLN A 202 -20.50 -9.29 -6.33
CA GLN A 202 -19.48 -9.32 -7.38
C GLN A 202 -18.07 -8.89 -6.92
N ILE A 203 -17.11 -9.81 -7.04
CA ILE A 203 -15.64 -9.62 -6.89
C ILE A 203 -15.07 -8.67 -7.98
N ASP A 204 -15.89 -7.92 -8.71
CA ASP A 204 -15.53 -7.29 -9.98
C ASP A 204 -15.31 -5.77 -9.94
N LYS A 205 -15.19 -5.13 -8.76
CA LYS A 205 -15.02 -3.67 -8.67
C LYS A 205 -14.11 -3.17 -7.54
N VAL A 206 -12.97 -3.82 -7.27
CA VAL A 206 -11.88 -3.12 -6.56
C VAL A 206 -11.09 -2.34 -7.60
N PRO A 207 -11.04 -0.99 -7.54
CA PRO A 207 -10.20 -0.21 -8.44
C PRO A 207 -8.75 -0.67 -8.28
N THR A 208 -8.14 -1.19 -9.35
CA THR A 208 -6.78 -1.75 -9.29
C THR A 208 -5.77 -0.71 -8.78
N VAL A 209 -6.05 0.56 -9.03
CA VAL A 209 -5.32 1.72 -8.53
C VAL A 209 -5.29 1.79 -7.00
N LEU A 210 -6.40 1.47 -6.31
CA LEU A 210 -6.47 1.45 -4.85
C LEU A 210 -5.48 0.45 -4.25
N VAL A 211 -5.34 -0.74 -4.86
CA VAL A 211 -4.38 -1.77 -4.40
C VAL A 211 -2.94 -1.24 -4.45
N LEU A 212 -2.59 -0.46 -5.48
CA LEU A 212 -1.27 0.16 -5.57
C LEU A 212 -1.07 1.28 -4.56
N MET A 213 -2.11 2.09 -4.29
CA MET A 213 -2.08 3.10 -3.24
C MET A 213 -1.86 2.47 -1.86
N LEU A 214 -2.57 1.38 -1.55
CA LEU A 214 -2.42 0.65 -0.29
C LEU A 214 -0.99 0.11 -0.13
N ALA A 215 -0.39 -0.43 -1.19
CA ALA A 215 1.01 -0.87 -1.18
C ALA A 215 1.96 0.27 -0.82
N GLN A 216 1.80 1.45 -1.45
CA GLN A 216 2.63 2.62 -1.17
C GLN A 216 2.36 3.22 0.22
N LEU A 217 1.12 3.14 0.71
CA LEU A 217 0.76 3.63 2.04
C LEU A 217 1.38 2.75 3.13
N CYS A 218 1.47 1.44 2.92
CA CYS A 218 2.21 0.53 3.81
C CYS A 218 3.68 0.94 3.94
N VAL A 219 4.34 1.25 2.82
CA VAL A 219 5.73 1.74 2.82
C VAL A 219 5.86 3.06 3.57
N PHE A 220 4.93 4.00 3.37
CA PHE A 220 4.92 5.28 4.07
C PHE A 220 4.73 5.10 5.58
N ILE A 221 3.80 4.24 5.99
CA ILE A 221 3.56 3.92 7.40
C ILE A 221 4.82 3.32 8.03
N GLU A 222 5.43 2.35 7.37
CA GLU A 222 6.68 1.70 7.81
C GLU A 222 7.83 2.69 7.97
N GLN A 223 8.07 3.54 6.96
CA GLN A 223 9.29 4.36 6.88
C GLN A 223 9.16 5.72 7.55
N THR A 224 7.95 6.24 7.72
CA THR A 224 7.73 7.62 8.19
C THR A 224 6.81 7.68 9.40
N THR A 225 5.63 7.06 9.35
CA THR A 225 4.64 7.18 10.44
C THR A 225 5.10 6.47 11.70
N ILE A 226 5.50 5.19 11.60
CA ILE A 226 5.92 4.40 12.77
C ILE A 226 7.13 5.02 13.47
N PRO A 227 8.21 5.46 12.77
CA PRO A 227 9.32 6.13 13.43
C PRO A 227 8.91 7.39 14.20
N LYS A 228 8.08 8.26 13.60
CA LYS A 228 7.57 9.46 14.27
C LYS A 228 6.73 9.15 15.51
N VAL A 229 5.79 8.21 15.39
CA VAL A 229 4.97 7.76 16.52
C VAL A 229 5.84 7.16 17.63
N THR A 230 6.88 6.41 17.25
CA THR A 230 7.82 5.80 18.22
C THR A 230 8.62 6.86 18.98
N GLU A 231 9.10 7.89 18.27
CA GLU A 231 9.83 9.03 18.86
C GLU A 231 8.94 9.79 19.86
N ASP A 232 7.75 10.21 19.43
CA ASP A 232 6.81 10.95 20.29
C ASP A 232 6.33 10.11 21.50
N LEU A 233 6.13 8.80 21.32
CA LEU A 233 5.81 7.88 22.41
C LEU A 233 6.97 7.75 23.41
N ALA A 234 8.21 7.69 22.93
CA ALA A 234 9.38 7.63 23.81
C ALA A 234 9.53 8.93 24.63
N ASP A 235 9.22 10.08 24.03
CA ASP A 235 9.33 11.39 24.67
C ASP A 235 8.23 11.63 25.72
N SER A 236 6.98 11.29 25.41
CA SER A 236 5.82 11.69 26.23
C SER A 236 5.19 10.54 27.02
N PHE A 237 5.44 9.28 26.63
CA PHE A 237 4.78 8.08 27.16
C PHE A 237 5.80 7.00 27.57
N SER A 238 6.93 7.42 28.16
CA SER A 238 7.93 6.52 28.73
C SER A 238 7.56 6.09 30.16
N GLY A 239 7.89 4.84 30.51
CA GLY A 239 7.80 4.34 31.89
C GLY A 239 6.55 3.53 32.26
N GLY A 240 5.72 3.09 31.29
CA GLY A 240 4.61 2.17 31.55
C GLY A 240 5.09 0.87 32.21
N GLY A 241 4.78 0.72 33.50
CA GLY A 241 5.26 -0.38 34.35
C GLY A 241 4.18 -1.03 35.21
N ALA A 242 2.92 -0.58 35.10
CA ALA A 242 1.78 -1.08 35.88
C ALA A 242 1.19 -2.37 35.28
N ARG A 243 2.00 -3.19 34.60
CA ARG A 243 1.53 -4.36 33.86
C ARG A 243 1.30 -5.55 34.77
N SER A 244 0.05 -5.76 35.17
CA SER A 244 -0.45 -7.10 35.48
C SER A 244 -0.67 -7.89 34.19
N SER A 245 -0.67 -9.22 34.27
CA SER A 245 -0.85 -10.16 33.14
C SER A 245 -2.19 -10.01 32.36
N GLU A 246 -3.02 -9.02 32.68
CA GLU A 246 -4.37 -8.81 32.12
C GLU A 246 -4.43 -7.83 30.94
N TYR A 247 -3.35 -7.09 30.63
CA TYR A 247 -3.34 -6.06 29.58
C TYR A 247 -2.59 -6.51 28.31
N GLY A 248 -2.98 -5.94 27.16
CA GLY A 248 -2.42 -6.28 25.84
C GLY A 248 -0.94 -5.92 25.68
N PRO A 249 -0.30 -6.37 24.58
CA PRO A 249 1.12 -6.09 24.38
C PRO A 249 1.37 -4.58 24.20
N PRO A 250 2.55 -4.07 24.64
CA PRO A 250 2.98 -2.71 24.31
C PRO A 250 2.97 -2.47 22.80
N PHE A 251 3.07 -1.19 22.42
CA PHE A 251 3.49 -0.85 21.07
C PHE A 251 4.87 -1.43 20.79
N VAL A 252 4.95 -2.32 19.79
CA VAL A 252 6.20 -2.94 19.33
C VAL A 252 6.47 -2.47 17.90
N PRO A 253 7.23 -1.38 17.70
CA PRO A 253 7.47 -0.80 16.36
C PRO A 253 8.02 -1.82 15.37
N GLY A 254 8.92 -2.71 15.81
CA GLY A 254 9.53 -3.73 14.97
C GLY A 254 8.54 -4.77 14.42
N GLU A 255 7.49 -5.10 15.16
CA GLU A 255 6.44 -6.02 14.71
C GLU A 255 5.54 -5.35 13.69
N ILE A 256 5.10 -4.12 13.98
CA ILE A 256 4.24 -3.35 13.08
C ILE A 256 4.97 -3.00 11.77
N CYS A 257 6.26 -2.65 11.82
CA CYS A 257 7.07 -2.45 10.60
C CYS A 257 7.15 -3.73 9.75
N ARG A 258 7.32 -4.91 10.38
CA ARG A 258 7.33 -6.19 9.65
C ARG A 258 5.97 -6.51 9.03
N LEU A 259 4.89 -6.21 9.74
CA LEU A 259 3.51 -6.36 9.27
C LEU A 259 3.28 -5.55 8.00
N TYR A 260 3.50 -4.23 8.05
CA TYR A 260 3.31 -3.35 6.90
C TYR A 260 4.25 -3.65 5.74
N ARG A 261 5.49 -4.05 6.01
CA ARG A 261 6.40 -4.53 4.95
C ARG A 261 5.84 -5.74 4.22
N SER A 262 5.36 -6.74 4.97
CA SER A 262 4.77 -7.96 4.40
C SER A 262 3.48 -7.67 3.64
N SER A 263 2.60 -6.84 4.20
CA SER A 263 1.33 -6.45 3.56
C SER A 263 1.55 -5.61 2.31
N GLY A 264 2.47 -4.65 2.35
CA GLY A 264 2.88 -3.87 1.17
C GLY A 264 3.35 -4.77 0.03
N GLU A 265 4.18 -5.77 0.32
CA GLU A 265 4.69 -6.70 -0.70
C GLU A 265 3.56 -7.52 -1.30
N LYS A 266 2.62 -7.98 -0.47
CA LYS A 266 1.42 -8.71 -0.91
C LYS A 266 0.52 -7.85 -1.80
N PHE A 267 0.30 -6.58 -1.45
CA PHE A 267 -0.52 -5.66 -2.24
C PHE A 267 0.15 -5.33 -3.59
N LEU A 268 1.45 -5.07 -3.59
CA LEU A 268 2.17 -4.78 -4.82
C LEU A 268 2.16 -5.99 -5.79
N GLN A 269 2.38 -7.19 -5.26
CA GLN A 269 2.25 -8.42 -6.04
C GLN A 269 0.82 -8.64 -6.53
N HIS A 270 -0.18 -8.31 -5.72
CA HIS A 270 -1.59 -8.40 -6.11
C HIS A 270 -1.92 -7.45 -7.28
N TYR A 271 -1.45 -6.20 -7.23
CA TYR A 271 -1.56 -5.25 -8.34
C TYR A 271 -0.95 -5.81 -9.63
N ILE A 272 0.29 -6.28 -9.57
CA ILE A 272 1.00 -6.86 -10.73
C ILE A 272 0.22 -8.04 -11.30
N ASN A 273 -0.31 -8.92 -10.45
CA ASN A 273 -1.11 -10.07 -10.88
C ASN A 273 -2.41 -9.63 -11.57
N ILE A 274 -3.16 -8.68 -11.01
CA ILE A 274 -4.40 -8.17 -11.63
C ILE A 274 -4.09 -7.60 -13.03
N LYS A 275 -3.07 -6.74 -13.15
CA LYS A 275 -2.68 -6.13 -14.43
C LYS A 275 -2.21 -7.16 -15.45
N THR A 276 -1.34 -8.07 -15.03
CA THR A 276 -0.83 -9.14 -15.89
C THR A 276 -1.96 -10.06 -16.35
N GLN A 277 -2.92 -10.39 -15.49
CA GLN A 277 -4.08 -11.19 -15.88
C GLN A 277 -5.00 -10.47 -16.87
N LYS A 278 -5.23 -9.15 -16.70
CA LYS A 278 -6.01 -8.35 -17.65
C LYS A 278 -5.37 -8.39 -19.04
N ILE A 279 -4.06 -8.16 -19.11
CA ILE A 279 -3.30 -8.20 -20.37
C ILE A 279 -3.25 -9.63 -20.93
N SER A 280 -3.13 -10.65 -20.08
CA SER A 280 -3.16 -12.05 -20.51
C SER A 280 -4.50 -12.45 -21.15
N LYS A 281 -5.63 -11.92 -20.66
CA LYS A 281 -6.94 -12.11 -21.31
C LYS A 281 -6.97 -11.46 -22.70
N LEU A 282 -6.37 -10.29 -22.87
CA LEU A 282 -6.23 -9.63 -24.17
C LEU A 282 -5.34 -10.46 -25.12
N LEU A 283 -4.19 -10.95 -24.64
CA LEU A 283 -3.30 -11.85 -25.38
C LEU A 283 -4.04 -13.12 -25.83
N ASN A 284 -4.76 -13.79 -24.91
CA ASN A 284 -5.50 -15.01 -25.24
C ASN A 284 -6.52 -14.81 -26.36
N LYS A 285 -7.25 -13.68 -26.35
CA LYS A 285 -8.20 -13.33 -27.43
C LYS A 285 -7.50 -13.23 -28.79
N ARG A 286 -6.29 -12.67 -28.86
CA ARG A 286 -5.53 -12.55 -30.11
C ARG A 286 -5.15 -13.91 -30.69
N PHE A 287 -4.78 -14.88 -29.86
CA PHE A 287 -4.35 -16.19 -30.35
C PHE A 287 -5.49 -17.19 -30.54
N SER A 288 -6.62 -17.01 -29.86
CA SER A 288 -7.80 -17.88 -30.00
C SER A 288 -8.68 -17.56 -31.22
N THR A 289 -8.65 -16.32 -31.71
CA THR A 289 -9.58 -15.84 -32.76
C THR A 289 -9.18 -16.25 -34.20
N PRO A 290 -7.91 -16.09 -34.64
CA PRO A 290 -7.53 -16.35 -36.02
C PRO A 290 -7.06 -17.80 -36.24
N VAL A 291 -7.35 -18.33 -37.43
CA VAL A 291 -6.74 -19.59 -37.90
C VAL A 291 -5.35 -19.29 -38.45
N TRP A 292 -4.33 -19.40 -37.60
CA TRP A 292 -2.92 -19.11 -37.95
C TRP A 292 -2.37 -19.93 -39.13
N LEU A 293 -2.94 -21.11 -39.40
CA LEU A 293 -2.63 -21.94 -40.56
C LEU A 293 -3.07 -21.33 -41.91
N LYS A 294 -4.06 -20.45 -41.91
CA LYS A 294 -4.61 -19.80 -43.11
C LYS A 294 -4.36 -18.29 -43.13
N HIS A 295 -3.36 -17.83 -42.35
CA HIS A 295 -3.03 -16.41 -42.26
C HIS A 295 -2.54 -15.90 -43.61
N LYS A 296 -2.94 -14.67 -43.96
CA LYS A 296 -2.51 -13.97 -45.18
C LYS A 296 -1.19 -13.24 -44.94
N GLU A 297 -0.51 -12.88 -46.02
CA GLU A 297 0.75 -12.12 -45.97
C GLU A 297 0.57 -10.80 -45.19
N PRO A 298 1.50 -10.46 -44.28
CA PRO A 298 1.42 -9.25 -43.48
C PRO A 298 1.57 -8.00 -44.35
N ARG A 299 0.62 -7.07 -44.22
CA ARG A 299 0.63 -5.77 -44.93
C ARG A 299 0.83 -4.59 -44.02
N GLU A 300 0.61 -4.78 -42.73
CA GLU A 300 0.74 -3.77 -41.69
C GLU A 300 0.92 -4.48 -40.34
N VAL A 301 1.41 -3.74 -39.35
CA VAL A 301 1.47 -4.22 -37.96
C VAL A 301 0.04 -4.36 -37.45
N ASN A 302 -0.26 -5.47 -36.79
CA ASN A 302 -1.62 -5.75 -36.36
C ASN A 302 -2.13 -4.72 -35.34
N MET A 303 -3.41 -4.35 -35.44
CA MET A 303 -4.09 -3.45 -34.48
C MET A 303 -4.03 -3.96 -33.03
N PHE A 304 -3.88 -5.27 -32.84
CA PHE A 304 -3.62 -5.86 -31.53
C PHE A 304 -2.43 -5.22 -30.80
N VAL A 305 -1.37 -4.86 -31.52
CA VAL A 305 -0.19 -4.24 -30.91
C VAL A 305 -0.54 -2.86 -30.34
N ASP A 306 -1.42 -2.11 -31.00
CA ASP A 306 -1.88 -0.81 -30.50
C ASP A 306 -2.74 -0.98 -29.23
N LEU A 307 -3.61 -1.99 -29.21
CA LEU A 307 -4.39 -2.34 -28.01
C LEU A 307 -3.49 -2.78 -26.85
N LEU A 308 -2.44 -3.55 -27.12
CA LEU A 308 -1.47 -3.98 -26.11
C LEU A 308 -0.68 -2.78 -25.56
N LEU A 309 -0.23 -1.88 -26.43
CA LEU A 309 0.46 -0.65 -26.04
C LEU A 309 -0.46 0.28 -25.24
N LEU A 310 -1.75 0.34 -25.56
CA LEU A 310 -2.74 1.09 -24.78
C LEU A 310 -2.85 0.56 -23.35
N GLU A 311 -2.91 -0.76 -23.17
CA GLU A 311 -2.94 -1.37 -21.83
C GLU A 311 -1.63 -1.13 -21.05
N PHE A 312 -0.47 -1.21 -21.71
CA PHE A 312 0.82 -0.88 -21.07
C PHE A 312 0.90 0.60 -20.68
N ASN A 313 0.46 1.51 -21.54
CA ASN A 313 0.39 2.94 -21.22
C ASN A 313 -0.53 3.22 -20.02
N GLY A 314 -1.64 2.50 -19.91
CA GLY A 314 -2.51 2.57 -18.72
C GLY A 314 -1.77 2.20 -17.44
N VAL A 315 -1.02 1.09 -17.45
CA VAL A 315 -0.17 0.68 -16.30
C VAL A 315 0.89 1.73 -16.00
N VAL A 316 1.56 2.26 -17.02
CA VAL A 316 2.62 3.27 -16.86
C VAL A 316 2.08 4.55 -16.25
N SER A 317 0.92 5.04 -16.70
CA SER A 317 0.30 6.26 -16.14
C SER A 317 -0.10 6.05 -14.68
N GLU A 318 -0.75 4.93 -14.35
CA GLU A 318 -1.13 4.62 -12.95
C GLU A 318 0.09 4.51 -12.02
N VAL A 319 1.14 3.80 -12.45
CA VAL A 319 2.35 3.59 -11.66
C VAL A 319 3.11 4.90 -11.46
N LYS A 320 3.19 5.75 -12.51
CA LYS A 320 3.88 7.04 -12.44
C LYS A 320 3.23 8.03 -11.46
N GLN A 321 1.92 7.93 -11.27
CA GLN A 321 1.17 8.81 -10.37
C GLN A 321 1.35 8.44 -8.89
N ILE A 322 1.57 7.15 -8.58
CA ILE A 322 1.60 6.66 -7.19
C ILE A 322 3.03 6.40 -6.70
N LEU A 323 3.87 5.75 -7.50
CA LEU A 323 5.20 5.32 -7.07
C LEU A 323 6.26 6.39 -7.34
N PRO A 324 7.32 6.44 -6.51
CA PRO A 324 8.44 7.35 -6.76
C PRO A 324 9.14 6.98 -8.06
N GLY A 325 9.29 7.96 -8.94
CA GLY A 325 10.11 7.85 -10.14
C GLY A 325 11.56 8.15 -9.82
N LEU A 326 12.49 7.38 -10.39
CA LEU A 326 13.84 7.87 -10.58
C LEU A 326 13.74 9.04 -11.59
N ILE A 327 14.18 10.22 -11.18
CA ILE A 327 14.38 11.34 -12.10
C ILE A 327 15.29 10.78 -13.21
N ARG A 328 14.76 10.65 -14.43
CA ARG A 328 15.53 10.34 -15.63
C ARG A 328 16.72 11.29 -15.64
N ARG A 329 17.89 10.82 -15.21
CA ARG A 329 19.12 11.54 -15.50
C ARG A 329 19.17 11.58 -17.01
N HIS A 330 19.08 12.79 -17.54
CA HIS A 330 19.26 13.08 -18.95
C HIS A 330 20.31 12.13 -19.50
N ARG A 331 19.92 11.34 -20.52
CA ARG A 331 20.88 10.69 -21.42
C ARG A 331 21.93 11.75 -21.71
N HIS A 332 23.14 11.55 -21.21
CA HIS A 332 24.24 12.41 -21.59
C HIS A 332 24.34 12.27 -23.10
N SER A 333 23.98 13.36 -23.77
CA SER A 333 24.25 13.61 -25.17
C SER A 333 25.68 13.17 -25.44
N ASP A 334 25.84 12.25 -26.39
CA ASP A 334 27.13 11.94 -27.00
C ASP A 334 27.76 13.26 -27.46
N SER A 335 28.70 13.74 -26.65
CA SER A 335 29.53 14.90 -26.92
C SER A 335 30.94 14.37 -27.12
N THR A 336 31.26 14.17 -28.40
CA THR A 336 32.62 14.17 -28.93
C THR A 336 33.47 15.26 -28.27
N GLY A 337 34.48 14.87 -27.49
CA GLY A 337 35.43 15.83 -26.93
C GLY A 337 36.43 15.22 -25.95
N SER A 338 37.65 15.03 -26.46
CA SER A 338 38.91 15.03 -25.70
C SER A 338 39.38 13.70 -25.10
N THR A 339 40.10 12.98 -25.96
CA THR A 339 41.18 12.05 -25.63
C THR A 339 42.36 12.79 -24.98
N THR A 340 42.61 12.58 -23.69
CA THR A 340 43.93 12.77 -23.08
C THR A 340 44.21 11.68 -22.06
N SER A 341 44.96 10.66 -22.45
CA SER A 341 46.19 10.27 -21.76
C SER A 341 46.74 8.98 -22.37
N SER A 342 47.93 9.14 -22.91
CA SER A 342 48.81 8.13 -23.44
C SER A 342 49.16 7.06 -22.40
N ARG A 343 49.24 5.80 -22.83
CA ARG A 343 50.36 4.92 -22.49
C ARG A 343 50.45 3.75 -23.47
N SER A 344 51.44 3.87 -24.33
CA SER A 344 51.93 2.91 -25.30
C SER A 344 52.53 1.67 -24.62
N ASN A 345 52.30 0.50 -25.23
CA ASN A 345 53.20 -0.64 -25.22
C ASN A 345 53.03 -1.40 -26.55
N PRO A 346 53.97 -1.33 -27.50
CA PRO A 346 53.95 -2.17 -28.68
C PRO A 346 54.70 -3.47 -28.37
N MET A 347 53.98 -4.59 -28.31
CA MET A 347 54.60 -5.91 -28.30
C MET A 347 53.93 -6.80 -29.35
N ARG A 348 54.67 -6.93 -30.46
CA ARG A 348 54.84 -8.12 -31.29
C ARG A 348 53.58 -8.80 -31.80
N GLU A 349 53.22 -8.40 -33.01
CA GLU A 349 52.61 -9.27 -34.01
C GLU A 349 53.69 -10.26 -34.47
N ASP A 350 53.55 -11.54 -34.08
CA ASP A 350 54.32 -12.64 -34.67
C ASP A 350 53.39 -13.84 -34.87
N MET A 351 52.81 -13.87 -36.07
CA MET A 351 52.64 -15.05 -36.93
C MET A 351 52.50 -16.42 -36.24
N LEU A 352 51.26 -16.85 -35.94
CA LEU A 352 50.93 -18.28 -35.93
C LEU A 352 49.52 -18.53 -36.52
N ASN A 353 49.54 -19.00 -37.76
CA ASN A 353 48.47 -19.75 -38.41
C ASN A 353 47.93 -20.85 -37.46
N ARG A 354 46.72 -20.67 -36.92
CA ARG A 354 46.02 -21.71 -36.18
C ARG A 354 44.54 -21.79 -36.61
N SER A 355 44.31 -22.69 -37.57
CA SER A 355 43.09 -23.46 -37.84
C SER A 355 41.72 -22.79 -37.54
N ASN A 356 41.05 -22.39 -38.63
CA ASN A 356 39.66 -21.89 -38.69
C ASN A 356 38.56 -22.83 -38.15
N THR A 357 38.89 -24.05 -37.69
CA THR A 357 37.90 -25.03 -37.21
C THR A 357 37.58 -24.91 -35.71
N ASN A 358 38.46 -24.28 -34.91
CA ASN A 358 38.23 -24.10 -33.46
C ASN A 358 37.48 -22.81 -33.10
N ARG A 359 37.49 -21.78 -33.95
CA ARG A 359 36.72 -20.54 -33.73
C ARG A 359 35.22 -20.77 -33.83
N SER A 360 34.75 -21.62 -34.75
CA SER A 360 33.32 -21.92 -34.89
C SER A 360 32.79 -22.74 -33.70
N ARG A 361 33.62 -23.61 -33.12
CA ARG A 361 33.28 -24.41 -31.93
C ARG A 361 33.30 -23.57 -30.65
N SER A 362 34.25 -22.64 -30.52
CA SER A 362 34.26 -21.67 -29.41
C SER A 362 33.12 -20.68 -29.52
N GLN A 363 32.81 -20.15 -30.71
CA GLN A 363 31.64 -19.28 -30.93
C GLN A 363 30.32 -20.01 -30.69
N PHE A 364 30.21 -21.30 -31.02
CA PHE A 364 29.00 -22.07 -30.75
C PHE A 364 28.80 -22.29 -29.25
N LEU A 365 29.87 -22.62 -28.51
CA LEU A 365 29.83 -22.73 -27.05
C LEU A 365 29.66 -21.39 -26.36
N GLU A 366 30.27 -20.32 -26.87
CA GLU A 366 30.13 -18.94 -26.39
C GLU A 366 28.72 -18.41 -26.65
N ASN A 367 28.12 -18.72 -27.81
CA ASN A 367 26.72 -18.43 -28.08
C ASN A 367 25.77 -19.29 -27.23
N HIS A 368 26.13 -20.54 -26.91
CA HIS A 368 25.34 -21.37 -25.99
C HIS A 368 25.49 -20.95 -24.54
N LEU A 369 26.68 -20.50 -24.11
CA LEU A 369 26.92 -19.94 -22.79
C LEU A 369 26.28 -18.57 -22.66
N ALA A 370 26.40 -17.70 -23.67
CA ALA A 370 25.67 -16.43 -23.75
C ALA A 370 24.16 -16.69 -23.75
N LYS A 371 23.66 -17.70 -24.49
CA LYS A 371 22.27 -18.14 -24.39
C LYS A 371 21.92 -18.68 -23.00
N LEU A 372 22.81 -19.40 -22.31
CA LEU A 372 22.56 -19.90 -20.96
C LEU A 372 22.57 -18.78 -19.91
N PHE A 373 23.40 -17.74 -20.09
CA PHE A 373 23.43 -16.54 -19.26
C PHE A 373 22.26 -15.59 -19.58
N GLU A 374 21.85 -15.48 -20.84
CA GLU A 374 20.62 -14.79 -21.26
C GLU A 374 19.35 -15.55 -20.80
N GLN A 375 19.36 -16.88 -20.84
CA GLN A 375 18.26 -17.75 -20.38
C GLN A 375 18.14 -17.76 -18.85
N LYS A 376 19.24 -17.47 -18.13
CA LYS A 376 19.25 -17.19 -16.69
C LYS A 376 18.86 -15.73 -16.38
N MET A 377 18.08 -15.07 -17.24
CA MET A 377 17.47 -13.79 -16.90
C MET A 377 16.66 -13.96 -15.62
N GLU A 378 17.07 -13.29 -14.54
CA GLU A 378 16.33 -13.26 -13.30
C GLU A 378 15.01 -12.49 -13.52
N ILE A 379 13.99 -13.20 -13.98
CA ILE A 379 12.60 -12.69 -14.02
C ILE A 379 12.13 -12.32 -12.60
N PHE A 380 12.79 -12.89 -11.59
CA PHE A 380 12.49 -12.75 -10.18
C PHE A 380 13.60 -12.00 -9.45
N THR A 381 14.06 -10.87 -9.99
CA THR A 381 14.72 -9.86 -9.15
C THR A 381 13.77 -9.44 -8.04
N LYS A 382 14.31 -9.17 -6.84
CA LYS A 382 13.50 -8.70 -5.71
C LYS A 382 12.67 -7.51 -6.16
N LEU A 383 11.35 -7.59 -5.99
CA LEU A 383 10.45 -6.54 -6.41
C LEU A 383 10.66 -5.29 -5.55
N GLU A 384 11.02 -4.18 -6.18
CA GLU A 384 11.17 -2.88 -5.53
C GLU A 384 9.95 -1.99 -5.78
N TYR A 385 9.68 -1.08 -4.84
CA TYR A 385 8.60 -0.07 -4.90
C TYR A 385 9.01 1.14 -5.76
N THR A 386 9.51 0.87 -6.96
CA THR A 386 9.92 1.90 -7.93
C THR A 386 9.09 1.77 -9.20
N GLN A 387 8.91 2.89 -9.91
CA GLN A 387 8.19 2.89 -11.19
C GLN A 387 8.79 1.87 -12.17
N GLU A 388 10.11 1.88 -12.33
CA GLU A 388 10.85 1.00 -13.24
C GLU A 388 10.69 -0.47 -12.89
N SER A 389 10.85 -0.85 -11.62
CA SER A 389 10.72 -2.23 -11.16
C SER A 389 9.34 -2.80 -11.46
N VAL A 390 8.27 -2.05 -11.15
CA VAL A 390 6.88 -2.51 -11.32
C VAL A 390 6.51 -2.58 -12.79
N ILE A 391 6.80 -1.53 -13.57
CA ILE A 391 6.54 -1.50 -15.02
C ILE A 391 7.30 -2.65 -15.70
N SER A 392 8.60 -2.78 -15.41
CA SER A 392 9.45 -3.86 -15.96
C SER A 392 8.90 -5.25 -15.62
N THR A 393 8.48 -5.48 -14.38
CA THR A 393 7.91 -6.78 -13.97
C THR A 393 6.62 -7.10 -14.72
N VAL A 394 5.68 -6.16 -14.81
CA VAL A 394 4.42 -6.37 -15.56
C VAL A 394 4.72 -6.69 -17.02
N LEU A 395 5.59 -5.92 -17.68
CA LEU A 395 5.95 -6.13 -19.08
C LEU A 395 6.64 -7.49 -19.28
N LYS A 396 7.62 -7.85 -18.44
CA LYS A 396 8.32 -9.15 -18.49
C LYS A 396 7.34 -10.32 -18.36
N LEU A 397 6.39 -10.26 -17.42
CA LEU A 397 5.37 -11.30 -17.25
C LEU A 397 4.40 -11.39 -18.44
N CYS A 398 4.02 -10.25 -19.01
CA CYS A 398 3.15 -10.21 -20.20
C CYS A 398 3.84 -10.78 -21.44
N LEU A 399 5.12 -10.46 -21.67
CA LEU A 399 5.89 -11.00 -22.79
C LEU A 399 6.14 -12.50 -22.66
N LYS A 400 6.33 -13.00 -21.43
CA LYS A 400 6.37 -14.45 -21.20
C LYS A 400 5.04 -15.13 -21.47
N SER A 401 3.94 -14.53 -21.04
CA SER A 401 2.60 -15.05 -21.35
C SER A 401 2.36 -15.06 -22.86
N LEU A 402 2.79 -14.02 -23.58
CA LEU A 402 2.75 -13.94 -25.04
C LEU A 402 3.54 -15.09 -25.70
N GLN A 403 4.76 -15.37 -25.24
CA GLN A 403 5.58 -16.48 -25.71
C GLN A 403 4.84 -17.82 -25.55
N GLU A 404 4.23 -18.06 -24.39
CA GLU A 404 3.48 -19.29 -24.13
C GLU A 404 2.24 -19.40 -25.03
N PHE A 405 1.49 -18.32 -25.24
CA PHE A 405 0.36 -18.34 -26.18
C PHE A 405 0.81 -18.67 -27.61
N VAL A 406 1.97 -18.17 -28.05
CA VAL A 406 2.57 -18.50 -29.34
C VAL A 406 2.96 -19.98 -29.41
N ARG A 407 3.56 -20.56 -28.35
CA ARG A 407 3.93 -21.99 -28.30
C ARG A 407 2.75 -22.93 -28.49
N LEU A 408 1.55 -22.51 -28.09
CA LEU A 408 0.31 -23.29 -28.25
C LEU A 408 -0.26 -23.29 -29.66
N GLN A 409 0.23 -22.43 -30.57
CA GLN A 409 -0.29 -22.32 -31.92
C GLN A 409 0.51 -23.17 -32.93
N THR A 410 -0.01 -23.24 -34.16
CA THR A 410 0.71 -23.74 -35.33
C THR A 410 0.58 -22.71 -36.44
N PHE A 411 1.69 -22.28 -37.02
CA PHE A 411 1.73 -21.18 -37.98
C PHE A 411 2.02 -21.68 -39.40
N ASN A 412 1.44 -21.00 -40.39
CA ASN A 412 1.99 -20.98 -41.74
C ASN A 412 3.06 -19.87 -41.86
N ARG A 413 3.76 -19.82 -43.01
CA ARG A 413 4.78 -18.81 -43.28
C ARG A 413 4.31 -17.38 -42.99
N SER A 414 3.15 -16.99 -43.51
CA SER A 414 2.63 -15.63 -43.36
C SER A 414 2.22 -15.29 -41.91
N GLY A 415 1.72 -16.26 -41.16
CA GLY A 415 1.41 -16.11 -39.74
C GLY A 415 2.67 -15.88 -38.91
N PHE A 416 3.74 -16.64 -39.19
CA PHE A 416 5.06 -16.39 -38.60
C PHE A 416 5.60 -14.99 -38.93
N GLN A 417 5.52 -14.58 -40.19
CA GLN A 417 5.95 -13.25 -40.63
C GLN A 417 5.14 -12.12 -39.97
N GLN A 418 3.85 -12.31 -39.69
CA GLN A 418 3.06 -11.33 -38.93
C GLN A 418 3.55 -11.21 -37.48
N ILE A 419 3.86 -12.33 -36.80
CA ILE A 419 4.43 -12.28 -35.45
C ILE A 419 5.77 -11.54 -35.46
N GLN A 420 6.64 -11.84 -36.43
CA GLN A 420 7.91 -11.15 -36.60
C GLN A 420 7.72 -9.63 -36.75
N LEU A 421 6.80 -9.20 -37.62
CA LEU A 421 6.47 -7.79 -37.82
C LEU A 421 5.93 -7.13 -36.55
N ASP A 422 5.01 -7.78 -35.85
CA ASP A 422 4.41 -7.27 -34.63
C ASP A 422 5.45 -7.14 -33.50
N MET A 423 6.36 -8.11 -33.34
CA MET A 423 7.38 -8.09 -32.30
C MET A 423 8.47 -7.04 -32.57
N GLU A 424 8.89 -6.85 -33.82
CA GLU A 424 9.90 -5.85 -34.15
C GLU A 424 9.36 -4.42 -33.98
N PHE A 425 8.08 -4.19 -34.31
CA PHE A 425 7.42 -2.93 -34.00
C PHE A 425 7.34 -2.71 -32.47
N LEU A 426 6.85 -3.72 -31.73
CA LEU A 426 6.70 -3.65 -30.28
C LEU A 426 8.05 -3.39 -29.58
N LYS A 427 9.13 -3.98 -30.07
CA LYS A 427 10.49 -3.74 -29.56
C LYS A 427 10.84 -2.27 -29.53
N SER A 428 10.55 -1.53 -30.59
CA SER A 428 10.85 -0.10 -30.67
C SER A 428 9.95 0.71 -29.72
N SER A 429 8.66 0.38 -29.66
CA SER A 429 7.70 1.07 -28.78
C SER A 429 7.96 0.82 -27.28
N LEU A 430 8.44 -0.37 -26.90
CA LEU A 430 8.66 -0.70 -25.50
C LEU A 430 9.91 -0.05 -24.87
N LYS A 431 10.86 0.43 -25.70
CA LYS A 431 12.08 1.13 -25.22
C LYS A 431 11.77 2.40 -24.42
N GLU A 432 10.59 2.98 -24.61
CA GLU A 432 10.20 4.20 -23.92
C GLU A 432 9.79 3.97 -22.47
N PHE A 433 9.51 2.71 -22.09
CA PHE A 433 8.96 2.34 -20.78
C PHE A 433 9.99 1.79 -19.79
N ILE A 434 11.11 1.22 -20.27
CA ILE A 434 12.04 0.44 -19.44
C ILE A 434 13.50 0.70 -19.85
N ASP A 435 14.39 0.82 -18.86
CA ASP A 435 15.83 1.03 -19.08
C ASP A 435 16.60 -0.28 -19.43
N ASP A 436 16.12 -1.42 -18.96
CA ASP A 436 16.60 -2.77 -19.30
C ASP A 436 16.15 -3.20 -20.72
N GLU A 437 16.65 -2.48 -21.73
CA GLU A 437 16.36 -2.73 -23.16
C GLU A 437 16.81 -4.14 -23.59
N ALA A 438 17.89 -4.65 -22.97
CA ALA A 438 18.44 -5.96 -23.26
C ALA A 438 17.44 -7.07 -22.89
N ALA A 439 16.84 -7.02 -21.70
CA ALA A 439 15.88 -8.03 -21.27
C ALA A 439 14.61 -8.05 -22.12
N ILE A 440 14.08 -6.89 -22.49
CA ILE A 440 12.89 -6.80 -23.36
C ILE A 440 13.22 -7.30 -24.76
N SER A 441 14.38 -6.90 -25.32
CA SER A 441 14.84 -7.38 -26.61
C SER A 441 15.01 -8.91 -26.63
N PHE A 442 15.54 -9.47 -25.55
CA PHE A 442 15.67 -10.92 -25.38
C PHE A 442 14.31 -11.61 -25.34
N LEU A 443 13.36 -11.14 -24.52
CA LEU A 443 12.02 -11.75 -24.43
C LEU A 443 11.26 -11.70 -25.75
N LEU A 444 11.34 -10.60 -26.51
CA LEU A 444 10.70 -10.49 -27.82
C LEU A 444 11.36 -11.43 -28.85
N LYS A 445 12.68 -11.62 -28.78
CA LYS A 445 13.39 -12.61 -29.58
C LYS A 445 12.93 -14.03 -29.24
N GLU A 446 12.71 -14.33 -27.97
CA GLU A 446 12.16 -15.62 -27.53
C GLU A 446 10.73 -15.88 -28.04
N VAL A 447 9.89 -14.84 -28.14
CA VAL A 447 8.58 -14.95 -28.81
C VAL A 447 8.76 -15.30 -30.30
N ASN A 448 9.66 -14.62 -31.01
CA ASN A 448 9.95 -14.91 -32.42
C ASN A 448 10.53 -16.33 -32.61
N ASN A 449 11.41 -16.78 -31.71
CA ASN A 449 11.95 -18.14 -31.72
C ASN A 449 10.83 -19.17 -31.50
N ALA A 450 9.92 -18.94 -30.55
CA ALA A 450 8.77 -19.79 -30.33
C ALA A 450 7.87 -19.86 -31.58
N ALA A 451 7.64 -18.73 -32.25
CA ALA A 451 6.85 -18.71 -33.50
C ALA A 451 7.56 -19.48 -34.63
N HIS A 452 8.89 -19.36 -34.74
CA HIS A 452 9.71 -20.09 -35.69
C HIS A 452 9.60 -21.61 -35.50
N GLU A 453 9.75 -22.10 -34.26
CA GLU A 453 9.62 -23.53 -33.92
C GLU A 453 8.22 -24.10 -34.22
N ARG A 454 7.18 -23.26 -34.18
CA ARG A 454 5.78 -23.66 -34.38
C ARG A 454 5.29 -23.42 -35.81
N CYS A 455 6.15 -22.96 -36.71
CA CYS A 455 5.82 -22.68 -38.10
C CYS A 455 6.17 -23.85 -39.02
N LEU A 456 5.28 -24.16 -39.96
CA LEU A 456 5.49 -25.24 -40.95
C LEU A 456 6.53 -24.88 -42.03
N ASP A 457 6.69 -23.59 -42.33
CA ASP A 457 7.64 -23.07 -43.31
C ASP A 457 8.22 -21.74 -42.79
N PRO A 458 9.23 -21.80 -41.89
CA PRO A 458 9.69 -20.65 -41.12
C PRO A 458 10.68 -19.79 -41.92
N ILE A 459 10.20 -19.20 -43.02
CA ILE A 459 10.99 -18.25 -43.82
C ILE A 459 10.70 -16.82 -43.32
N PRO A 460 11.71 -16.12 -42.75
CA PRO A 460 11.54 -14.76 -42.26
C PRO A 460 11.11 -13.78 -43.36
N LEU A 461 10.45 -12.70 -42.96
CA LEU A 461 10.23 -11.55 -43.81
C LEU A 461 11.56 -10.83 -44.03
N GLU A 462 11.81 -10.39 -45.26
CA GLU A 462 13.03 -9.66 -45.60
C GLU A 462 13.11 -8.32 -44.83
N ALA A 463 14.30 -8.00 -44.30
CA ALA A 463 14.51 -6.80 -43.49
C ALA A 463 14.03 -5.49 -44.18
N PRO A 464 14.27 -5.26 -45.49
CA PRO A 464 13.78 -4.04 -46.15
C PRO A 464 12.25 -3.93 -46.18
N ILE A 465 11.54 -5.06 -46.27
CA ILE A 465 10.07 -5.08 -46.25
C ILE A 465 9.57 -4.81 -44.84
N LEU A 466 10.19 -5.46 -43.84
CA LEU A 466 9.91 -5.25 -42.42
C LEU A 466 10.06 -3.76 -42.05
N ASP A 467 11.20 -3.15 -42.38
CA ASP A 467 11.49 -1.74 -42.12
C ASP A 467 10.48 -0.81 -42.81
N LYS A 468 10.12 -1.12 -44.06
CA LYS A 468 9.12 -0.35 -44.80
C LYS A 468 7.75 -0.35 -44.10
N LEU A 469 7.29 -1.51 -43.63
CA LEU A 469 5.99 -1.64 -42.95
C LEU A 469 5.98 -0.96 -41.58
N ILE A 470 7.07 -1.08 -40.82
CA ILE A 470 7.23 -0.39 -39.53
C ILE A 470 7.23 1.12 -39.72
N ASN A 471 8.03 1.62 -40.67
CA ASN A 471 8.11 3.06 -40.95
C ASN A 471 6.78 3.62 -41.45
N ALA A 472 6.03 2.87 -42.26
CA ALA A 472 4.69 3.28 -42.69
C ALA A 472 3.73 3.43 -41.50
N LYS A 473 3.79 2.52 -40.51
CA LYS A 473 2.98 2.66 -39.28
C LYS A 473 3.42 3.84 -38.42
N LEU A 474 4.72 4.04 -38.22
CA LEU A 474 5.24 5.17 -37.46
C LEU A 474 4.85 6.52 -38.10
N ALA A 475 4.88 6.63 -39.43
CA ALA A 475 4.43 7.81 -40.15
C ALA A 475 2.93 8.09 -39.91
N LYS A 476 2.08 7.05 -39.98
CA LYS A 476 0.64 7.16 -39.71
C LYS A 476 0.34 7.62 -38.28
N ILE A 477 1.10 7.14 -37.29
CA ILE A 477 0.97 7.59 -35.89
C ILE A 477 1.35 9.07 -35.75
N LYS A 478 2.44 9.50 -36.40
CA LYS A 478 2.87 10.92 -36.38
C LYS A 478 1.83 11.84 -37.00
N GLU A 479 1.26 11.48 -38.14
CA GLU A 479 0.19 12.25 -38.79
C GLU A 479 -1.08 12.32 -37.93
N GLN A 480 -1.43 11.25 -37.24
CA GLN A 480 -2.56 11.25 -36.30
C GLN A 480 -2.31 12.13 -35.08
N SER A 481 -1.08 12.15 -34.56
CA SER A 481 -0.70 13.02 -33.43
C SER A 481 -0.57 14.50 -33.79
N ALA A 482 -0.36 14.84 -35.07
CA ALA A 482 -0.24 16.22 -35.54
C ALA A 482 -1.60 16.86 -35.89
N ASN A 483 -2.63 16.04 -36.04
CA ASN A 483 -4.00 16.46 -36.37
C ASN A 483 -4.95 16.45 -35.14
N MET A 484 -4.43 16.09 -33.97
CA MET A 484 -5.05 16.28 -32.65
C MET A 484 -4.36 17.43 -31.94
#